data_AF-A0A7W5ARH1-F1
#
_entry.id   AF-A0A7W5ARH1-F1
#
_cell.length_a   1.000
_cell.length_b   1.000
_cell.length_c   1.000
_cell.angle_alpha   90.00
_cell.angle_beta   90.00
_cell.angle_gamma   90.00
#
_symmetry.space_group_name_H-M   'P 1'
#
loop_
_entity.id
_entity.type
_entity.pdbx_description
1 polymer ?
#
loop_
_entity_poly.entity_id
_entity_poly.type
_entity_poly.pdbx_seq_one_letter_code
_entity_poly.pdbx_strand_id
1 'polypeptide(L)'
;MELGPSFSAPVMAAGAVLWRGAGEAREVAVIRAAAGEWCFPKGRIRPGEHMTAAAVRAVSESTGHAVRLGPWLGSTSYSREGWPERADYFAAEADSGAPDRDDLLWLAPCRAADALSRPDDVRILYGLEHRAASGAGCFLLVRDGSYSTRSILSAYGIAEERGADREWGLRIAGESFETGRPAAIRADLEIVQELFGELCRRRLGPVPVEATVPDGGLLVLHGTRDRIVVVERHLA
;
A
#
# COMPACT_ATOMS: atom_id res chain seq x y z
N MET A 1 -11.74 -22.13 35.35
CA MET A 1 -11.25 -21.05 34.48
C MET A 1 -10.34 -21.71 33.47
N GLU A 2 -10.91 -22.22 32.38
CA GLU A 2 -10.14 -22.84 31.30
C GLU A 2 -9.90 -21.79 30.23
N LEU A 3 -8.66 -21.29 30.15
CA LEU A 3 -8.19 -20.60 28.96
C LEU A 3 -7.62 -21.69 28.05
N GLY A 4 -8.46 -22.20 27.15
CA GLY A 4 -7.98 -22.98 26.01
C GLY A 4 -7.13 -22.09 25.09
N PRO A 5 -6.18 -22.66 24.33
CA PRO A 5 -5.39 -21.88 23.40
C PRO A 5 -6.33 -21.35 22.32
N SER A 6 -6.54 -20.03 22.27
CA SER A 6 -7.25 -19.41 21.15
C SER A 6 -6.38 -19.49 19.90
N PHE A 7 -6.44 -20.63 19.21
CA PHE A 7 -5.94 -20.83 17.85
C PHE A 7 -6.88 -20.22 16.80
N SER A 8 -7.52 -19.08 17.12
CA SER A 8 -8.33 -18.39 16.13
C SER A 8 -7.40 -17.64 15.18
N ALA A 9 -7.63 -17.82 13.88
CA ALA A 9 -6.93 -17.04 12.87
C ALA A 9 -7.10 -15.54 13.17
N PRO A 10 -6.03 -14.73 13.03
CA PRO A 10 -6.12 -13.31 13.32
C PRO A 10 -7.17 -12.63 12.44
N VAL A 11 -7.88 -11.67 13.02
CA VAL A 11 -8.72 -10.76 12.26
C VAL A 11 -7.81 -9.92 11.38
N MET A 12 -7.97 -10.03 10.06
CA MET A 12 -7.18 -9.28 9.11
C MET A 12 -7.81 -7.91 8.85
N ALA A 13 -6.98 -6.88 8.89
CA ALA A 13 -7.32 -5.50 8.61
C ALA A 13 -6.33 -4.88 7.62
N ALA A 14 -6.76 -3.81 6.97
CA ALA A 14 -5.88 -3.00 6.16
C ALA A 14 -6.23 -1.52 6.32
N GLY A 15 -5.23 -0.66 6.20
CA GLY A 15 -5.35 0.78 6.35
C GLY A 15 -4.26 1.53 5.63
N ALA A 16 -4.18 2.84 5.87
CA ALA A 16 -3.11 3.64 5.32
C ALA A 16 -2.67 4.76 6.26
N VAL A 17 -1.40 5.13 6.15
CA VAL A 17 -0.93 6.43 6.64
C VAL A 17 -1.22 7.43 5.54
N LEU A 18 -2.33 8.13 5.71
CA LEU A 18 -2.74 9.22 4.83
C LEU A 18 -1.82 10.41 5.07
N TRP A 19 -1.22 10.96 4.02
CA TRP A 19 -0.30 12.09 4.11
C TRP A 19 -0.61 13.15 3.07
N ARG A 20 -0.21 14.39 3.39
CA ARG A 20 -0.25 15.55 2.48
C ARG A 20 1.01 16.39 2.65
N GLY A 21 1.28 17.26 1.68
CA GLY A 21 2.49 18.10 1.68
C GLY A 21 3.77 17.30 1.38
N ALA A 22 4.91 17.98 1.32
CA ALA A 22 6.19 17.37 0.97
C ALA A 22 7.32 17.89 1.86
N GLY A 23 8.37 17.08 2.01
CA GLY A 23 9.53 17.41 2.84
C GLY A 23 9.14 17.73 4.29
N GLU A 24 9.67 18.82 4.82
CA GLU A 24 9.40 19.30 6.20
C GLU A 24 7.94 19.70 6.43
N ALA A 25 7.17 20.01 5.38
CA ALA A 25 5.76 20.36 5.47
C ALA A 25 4.83 19.12 5.39
N ARG A 26 5.40 17.91 5.46
CA ARG A 26 4.61 16.68 5.42
C ARG A 26 3.79 16.55 6.70
N GLU A 27 2.50 16.33 6.52
CA GLU A 27 1.56 16.00 7.59
C GLU A 27 0.95 14.63 7.33
N VAL A 28 0.59 13.93 8.41
CA VAL A 28 -0.13 12.65 8.37
C VAL A 28 -1.44 12.77 9.14
N ALA A 29 -2.47 12.06 8.67
CA ALA A 29 -3.74 12.02 9.35
C ALA A 29 -3.76 10.93 10.43
N VAL A 30 -4.15 11.31 11.64
CA VAL A 30 -4.58 10.38 12.70
C VAL A 30 -6.06 10.59 12.95
N ILE A 31 -6.78 9.51 13.23
CA ILE A 31 -8.21 9.53 13.52
C ILE A 31 -8.48 9.07 14.95
N ARG A 32 -9.56 9.58 15.53
CA ARG A 32 -10.06 9.12 16.82
C ARG A 32 -11.04 7.96 16.60
N ALA A 33 -10.60 6.74 16.90
CA ALA A 33 -11.45 5.57 16.82
C ALA A 33 -12.62 5.64 17.81
N ALA A 34 -13.68 4.86 17.55
CA ALA A 34 -14.86 4.79 18.43
C ALA A 34 -14.52 4.38 19.88
N ALA A 35 -13.43 3.63 20.08
CA ALA A 35 -12.91 3.26 21.40
C ALA A 35 -12.18 4.41 22.12
N GLY A 36 -12.06 5.58 21.49
CA GLY A 36 -11.39 6.78 22.01
C GLY A 36 -9.89 6.86 21.71
N GLU A 37 -9.30 5.80 21.16
CA GLU A 37 -7.88 5.72 20.80
C GLU A 37 -7.56 6.53 19.53
N TRP A 38 -6.39 7.15 19.48
CA TRP A 38 -5.85 7.76 18.26
C TRP A 38 -5.04 6.72 17.49
N CYS A 39 -5.37 6.52 16.22
CA CYS A 39 -4.72 5.55 15.34
C CYS A 39 -4.73 6.03 13.87
N PHE A 40 -4.09 5.27 12.99
CA PHE A 40 -4.27 5.44 11.56
C PHE A 40 -5.61 4.86 11.07
N PRO A 41 -6.20 5.42 10.00
CA PRO A 41 -7.42 4.87 9.43
C PRO A 41 -7.18 3.46 8.89
N LYS A 42 -7.95 2.51 9.43
CA LYS A 42 -7.94 1.10 9.04
C LYS A 42 -9.29 0.43 9.25
N GLY A 43 -9.52 -0.68 8.57
CA GLY A 43 -10.75 -1.46 8.67
C GLY A 43 -10.51 -2.93 8.44
N ARG A 44 -11.43 -3.77 8.93
CA ARG A 44 -11.39 -5.22 8.69
C ARG A 44 -11.52 -5.50 7.20
N ILE A 45 -10.78 -6.48 6.71
CA ILE A 45 -10.89 -7.00 5.35
C ILE A 45 -12.18 -7.81 5.24
N ARG A 46 -13.02 -7.50 4.25
CA ARG A 46 -14.28 -8.23 4.00
C ARG A 46 -14.00 -9.56 3.30
N PRO A 47 -14.89 -10.57 3.40
CA PRO A 47 -14.73 -11.81 2.66
C PRO A 47 -14.56 -11.57 1.15
N GLY A 48 -13.48 -12.10 0.57
CA GLY A 48 -13.15 -11.93 -0.85
C GLY A 48 -12.57 -10.55 -1.23
N GLU A 49 -12.37 -9.65 -0.27
CA GLU A 49 -11.77 -8.34 -0.51
C GLU A 49 -10.25 -8.42 -0.43
N HIS A 50 -9.56 -7.84 -1.41
CA HIS A 50 -8.10 -7.73 -1.36
C HIS A 50 -7.68 -6.64 -0.36
N MET A 51 -6.55 -6.81 0.33
CA MET A 51 -6.10 -5.88 1.37
C MET A 51 -5.95 -4.42 0.90
N THR A 52 -5.48 -4.20 -0.33
CA THR A 52 -5.36 -2.85 -0.91
C THR A 52 -6.72 -2.19 -1.10
N ALA A 53 -7.73 -2.95 -1.54
CA ALA A 53 -9.10 -2.45 -1.67
C ALA A 53 -9.71 -2.15 -0.29
N ALA A 54 -9.46 -3.01 0.70
CA ALA A 54 -9.87 -2.79 2.08
C ALA A 54 -9.23 -1.53 2.68
N ALA A 55 -7.95 -1.26 2.39
CA ALA A 55 -7.26 -0.05 2.84
C ALA A 55 -7.90 1.22 2.26
N VAL A 56 -8.10 1.28 0.94
CA VAL A 56 -8.74 2.43 0.26
C VAL A 56 -10.14 2.69 0.81
N ARG A 57 -10.94 1.62 0.95
CA ARG A 57 -12.29 1.71 1.51
C ARG A 57 -12.26 2.23 2.95
N ALA A 58 -11.42 1.64 3.80
CA ALA A 58 -11.36 2.00 5.21
C ALA A 58 -10.94 3.45 5.42
N VAL A 59 -9.99 3.95 4.62
CA VAL A 59 -9.63 5.36 4.62
C VAL A 59 -10.82 6.22 4.22
N SER A 60 -11.46 5.93 3.07
CA SER A 60 -12.62 6.71 2.61
C SER A 60 -13.78 6.72 3.63
N GLU A 61 -14.10 5.57 4.22
CA GLU A 61 -15.14 5.45 5.25
C GLU A 61 -14.81 6.28 6.50
N SER A 62 -13.54 6.32 6.92
CA SER A 62 -13.11 6.95 8.18
C SER A 62 -12.77 8.44 8.04
N THR A 63 -12.23 8.86 6.90
CA THR A 63 -11.71 10.22 6.69
C THR A 63 -12.52 11.01 5.68
N GLY A 64 -13.28 10.35 4.80
CA GLY A 64 -13.96 10.98 3.67
C GLY A 64 -13.07 11.23 2.45
N HIS A 65 -11.75 11.06 2.55
CA HIS A 65 -10.83 11.26 1.42
C HIS A 65 -10.88 10.08 0.45
N ALA A 66 -10.89 10.38 -0.84
CA ALA A 66 -10.49 9.40 -1.84
C ALA A 66 -8.96 9.36 -1.89
N VAL A 67 -8.41 8.17 -2.03
CA VAL A 67 -6.96 7.98 -1.94
C VAL A 67 -6.45 7.05 -3.03
N ARG A 68 -5.22 7.33 -3.44
CA ARG A 68 -4.39 6.40 -4.21
C ARG A 68 -3.31 5.86 -3.29
N LEU A 69 -3.18 4.54 -3.24
CA LEU A 69 -2.13 3.91 -2.45
C LEU A 69 -0.75 4.14 -3.09
N GLY A 70 0.22 4.36 -2.23
CA GLY A 70 1.64 4.22 -2.49
C GLY A 70 2.16 2.92 -1.83
N PRO A 71 3.44 2.89 -1.45
CA PRO A 71 4.07 1.66 -0.97
C PRO A 71 3.52 1.16 0.37
N TRP A 72 3.57 -0.15 0.58
CA TRP A 72 3.38 -0.82 1.86
C TRP A 72 4.45 -0.39 2.86
N LEU A 73 3.99 -0.01 4.04
CA LEU A 73 4.78 0.60 5.11
C LEU A 73 5.12 -0.38 6.23
N GLY A 74 4.31 -1.42 6.43
CA GLY A 74 4.46 -2.34 7.53
C GLY A 74 3.14 -2.96 7.96
N SER A 75 3.22 -3.86 8.94
CA SER A 75 2.05 -4.43 9.59
C SER A 75 2.16 -4.32 11.11
N THR A 76 1.03 -4.12 11.77
CA THR A 76 0.92 -4.23 13.23
C THR A 76 0.18 -5.50 13.61
N SER A 77 0.54 -6.13 14.74
CA SER A 77 -0.13 -7.32 15.26
C SER A 77 -0.34 -7.17 16.76
N TYR A 78 -1.59 -7.05 17.20
CA TYR A 78 -1.92 -6.92 18.62
C TYR A 78 -3.30 -7.51 18.92
N SER A 79 -3.55 -7.83 20.19
CA SER A 79 -4.86 -8.33 20.63
C SER A 79 -5.83 -7.18 20.89
N ARG A 80 -7.01 -7.24 20.26
CA ARG A 80 -8.13 -6.32 20.47
C ARG A 80 -9.32 -7.09 21.05
N GLU A 81 -9.79 -6.68 22.23
CA GLU A 81 -10.90 -7.34 22.93
C GLU A 81 -10.70 -8.86 23.10
N GLY A 82 -9.43 -9.28 23.31
CA GLY A 82 -9.06 -10.69 23.47
C GLY A 82 -8.83 -11.45 22.15
N TRP A 83 -9.03 -10.83 20.98
CA TRP A 83 -8.82 -11.45 19.68
C TRP A 83 -7.57 -10.92 19.00
N PRO A 84 -6.71 -11.79 18.42
CA PRO A 84 -5.58 -11.33 17.63
C PRO A 84 -6.06 -10.57 16.39
N GLU A 85 -5.55 -9.36 16.17
CA GLU A 85 -5.78 -8.55 14.98
C GLU A 85 -4.43 -8.26 14.31
N ARG A 86 -4.37 -8.38 12.98
CA ARG A 86 -3.23 -7.96 12.16
C ARG A 86 -3.71 -6.93 11.15
N ALA A 87 -3.03 -5.79 11.08
CA ALA A 87 -3.34 -4.73 10.12
C ALA A 87 -2.12 -4.43 9.23
N ASP A 88 -2.33 -4.44 7.91
CA ASP A 88 -1.34 -4.01 6.93
C ASP A 88 -1.59 -2.54 6.53
N TYR A 89 -0.53 -1.73 6.49
CA TYR A 89 -0.62 -0.30 6.23
C TYR A 89 0.14 0.10 4.96
N PHE A 90 -0.49 0.95 4.16
CA PHE A 90 0.07 1.54 2.95
C PHE A 90 0.28 3.05 3.12
N ALA A 91 1.17 3.64 2.33
CA ALA A 91 1.16 5.09 2.15
C ALA A 91 -0.07 5.46 1.34
N ALA A 92 -0.69 6.59 1.63
CA ALA A 92 -1.76 7.14 0.80
C ALA A 92 -1.59 8.65 0.72
N GLU A 93 -1.50 9.20 -0.48
CA GLU A 93 -1.52 10.65 -0.66
C GLU A 93 -2.97 11.11 -0.67
N ALA A 94 -3.28 12.10 0.16
CA ALA A 94 -4.63 12.64 0.27
C ALA A 94 -5.00 13.46 -0.96
N ASP A 95 -6.26 13.35 -1.38
CA ASP A 95 -6.81 14.34 -2.29
C ASP A 95 -6.90 15.72 -1.61
N SER A 96 -6.90 16.77 -2.42
CA SER A 96 -7.09 18.14 -1.93
C SER A 96 -8.57 18.53 -1.81
N GLY A 97 -9.49 17.56 -1.88
CA GLY A 97 -10.90 17.79 -2.22
C GLY A 97 -11.90 17.50 -1.10
N ALA A 98 -11.60 16.56 -0.19
CA ALA A 98 -12.52 16.25 0.90
C ALA A 98 -12.34 17.22 2.09
N PRO A 99 -13.44 17.65 2.73
CA PRO A 99 -13.36 18.41 3.97
C PRO A 99 -12.88 17.53 5.12
N ASP A 100 -12.04 18.10 5.99
CA ASP A 100 -11.59 17.43 7.21
C ASP A 100 -12.77 17.16 8.15
N ARG A 101 -12.78 15.99 8.78
CA ARG A 101 -13.76 15.61 9.82
C ARG A 101 -13.27 16.02 11.20
N ASP A 102 -14.19 16.25 12.13
CA ASP A 102 -13.87 16.67 13.51
C ASP A 102 -13.02 15.64 14.29
N ASP A 103 -13.08 14.36 13.91
CA ASP A 103 -12.34 13.26 14.52
C ASP A 103 -11.00 12.96 13.83
N LEU A 104 -10.57 13.82 12.91
CA LEU A 104 -9.32 13.71 12.17
C LEU A 104 -8.38 14.86 12.52
N LEU A 105 -7.10 14.54 12.75
CA LEU A 105 -6.04 15.53 12.93
C LEU A 105 -4.92 15.32 11.91
N TRP A 106 -4.54 16.40 11.25
CA TRP A 106 -3.31 16.49 10.45
C TRP A 106 -2.16 16.91 11.35
N LEU A 107 -1.14 16.07 11.45
CA LEU A 107 0.00 16.28 12.35
C LEU A 107 1.31 16.04 11.60
N ALA A 108 2.35 16.80 11.94
CA ALA A 108 3.71 16.43 11.57
C ALA A 108 4.04 15.02 12.09
N PRO A 109 4.86 14.20 11.39
CA PRO A 109 5.15 12.81 11.78
C PRO A 109 5.57 12.64 13.24
N CYS A 110 6.40 13.54 13.78
CA CYS A 110 6.81 13.51 15.18
C CYS A 110 5.64 13.72 16.15
N ARG A 111 4.71 14.62 15.83
CA ARG A 111 3.50 14.87 16.63
C ARG A 111 2.49 13.74 16.51
N ALA A 112 2.39 13.11 15.33
CA ALA A 112 1.60 11.91 15.16
C ALA A 112 2.13 10.77 16.02
N ALA A 113 3.45 10.58 16.09
CA ALA A 113 4.08 9.58 16.97
C ALA A 113 3.71 9.78 18.45
N ASP A 114 3.68 11.03 18.92
CA ASP A 114 3.25 11.38 20.29
C ASP A 114 1.75 11.12 20.53
N ALA A 115 0.91 11.28 19.49
CA ALA A 115 -0.54 11.17 19.59
C ALA A 115 -1.04 9.71 19.53
N LEU A 116 -0.36 8.84 18.77
CA LEU A 116 -0.76 7.45 18.55
C LEU A 116 -0.84 6.67 19.86
N SER A 117 -1.98 6.03 20.10
CA SER A 117 -2.22 5.30 21.35
C SER A 117 -1.48 3.95 21.41
N ARG A 118 -1.01 3.43 20.27
CA ARG A 118 -0.33 2.13 20.17
C ARG A 118 1.13 2.33 19.74
N PRO A 119 2.12 1.84 20.51
CA PRO A 119 3.54 1.94 20.13
C PRO A 119 3.88 1.29 18.79
N ASP A 120 3.17 0.23 18.42
CA ASP A 120 3.40 -0.46 17.14
C ASP A 120 3.00 0.41 15.93
N ASP A 121 2.01 1.30 16.06
CA ASP A 121 1.64 2.22 14.98
C ASP A 121 2.77 3.21 14.69
N VAL A 122 3.58 3.59 15.68
CA VAL A 122 4.75 4.48 15.50
C VAL A 122 5.76 3.86 14.53
N ARG A 123 5.90 2.52 14.50
CA ARG A 123 6.79 1.84 13.54
C ARG A 123 6.39 2.06 12.09
N ILE A 124 5.09 2.25 11.82
CA ILE A 124 4.55 2.49 10.49
C ILE A 124 4.97 3.87 9.96
N LEU A 125 5.12 4.87 10.84
CA LEU A 125 5.61 6.21 10.45
C LEU A 125 7.03 6.17 9.86
N TYR A 126 7.92 5.37 10.44
CA TYR A 126 9.25 5.19 9.87
C TYR A 126 9.18 4.61 8.45
N GLY A 127 8.23 3.69 8.19
CA GLY A 127 7.98 3.19 6.85
C GLY A 127 7.67 4.32 5.86
N LEU A 128 6.79 5.26 6.24
CA LEU A 128 6.40 6.39 5.40
C LEU A 128 7.61 7.26 5.01
N GLU A 129 8.44 7.62 5.98
CA GLU A 129 9.61 8.49 5.76
C GLU A 129 10.63 7.88 4.79
N HIS A 130 10.79 6.55 4.82
CA HIS A 130 11.79 5.86 4.01
C HIS A 130 11.28 5.41 2.64
N ARG A 131 9.96 5.18 2.51
CA ARG A 131 9.36 4.53 1.33
C ARG A 131 8.52 5.47 0.49
N ALA A 132 7.83 6.42 1.10
CA ALA A 132 6.89 7.30 0.40
C ALA A 132 7.58 8.59 -0.06
N ALA A 133 8.06 8.59 -1.30
CA ALA A 133 8.49 9.82 -1.97
C ALA A 133 7.31 10.43 -2.74
N SER A 134 7.12 11.75 -2.60
CA SER A 134 6.14 12.48 -3.40
C SER A 134 6.50 12.36 -4.89
N GLY A 135 5.50 12.05 -5.73
CA GLY A 135 5.69 11.86 -7.16
C GLY A 135 6.40 10.57 -7.57
N ALA A 136 6.63 9.62 -6.66
CA ALA A 136 7.12 8.29 -7.05
C ALA A 136 6.11 7.60 -7.98
N GLY A 137 6.60 7.06 -9.10
CA GLY A 137 5.82 6.22 -10.00
C GLY A 137 5.47 4.88 -9.35
N CYS A 138 4.38 4.31 -9.83
CA CYS A 138 3.89 3.00 -9.43
C CYS A 138 3.69 2.16 -10.69
N PHE A 139 4.37 1.02 -10.77
CA PHE A 139 4.27 0.11 -11.91
C PHE A 139 3.88 -1.29 -11.45
N LEU A 140 2.78 -1.82 -12.00
CA LEU A 140 2.26 -3.14 -11.65
C LEU A 140 2.58 -4.14 -12.76
N LEU A 141 3.25 -5.23 -12.38
CA LEU A 141 3.46 -6.40 -13.21
C LEU A 141 2.47 -7.48 -12.78
N VAL A 142 1.45 -7.72 -13.58
CA VAL A 142 0.41 -8.72 -13.31
C VAL A 142 0.75 -10.01 -14.07
N ARG A 143 0.87 -11.15 -13.37
CA ARG A 143 0.98 -12.45 -14.02
C ARG A 143 -0.38 -12.89 -14.51
N ASP A 144 -0.43 -13.50 -15.69
CA ASP A 144 -1.63 -14.15 -16.20
C ASP A 144 -2.24 -15.13 -15.18
N GLY A 145 -3.57 -15.16 -15.16
CA GLY A 145 -4.34 -15.93 -14.20
C GLY A 145 -5.80 -15.53 -14.19
N SER A 146 -6.62 -16.37 -13.54
CA SER A 146 -8.07 -16.19 -13.43
C SER A 146 -8.51 -15.16 -12.38
N TYR A 147 -7.58 -14.65 -11.58
CA TYR A 147 -7.88 -13.69 -10.52
C TYR A 147 -8.16 -12.29 -11.09
N SER A 148 -9.21 -11.66 -10.54
CA SER A 148 -9.56 -10.28 -10.91
C SER A 148 -8.68 -9.28 -10.18
N THR A 149 -7.87 -8.56 -10.94
CA THR A 149 -6.93 -7.53 -10.46
C THR A 149 -7.56 -6.15 -10.37
N ARG A 150 -8.82 -5.99 -10.81
CA ARG A 150 -9.49 -4.69 -10.96
C ARG A 150 -9.49 -3.86 -9.67
N SER A 151 -9.77 -4.47 -8.54
CA SER A 151 -9.80 -3.78 -7.24
C SER A 151 -8.40 -3.33 -6.81
N ILE A 152 -7.36 -4.11 -7.13
CA ILE A 152 -5.97 -3.80 -6.84
C ILE A 152 -5.49 -2.65 -7.73
N LEU A 153 -5.75 -2.73 -9.03
CA LEU A 153 -5.41 -1.68 -9.99
C LEU A 153 -6.07 -0.36 -9.60
N SER A 154 -7.36 -0.39 -9.27
CA SER A 154 -8.09 0.79 -8.82
C SER A 154 -7.50 1.39 -7.55
N ALA A 155 -6.99 0.58 -6.62
CA ALA A 155 -6.36 1.09 -5.39
C ALA A 155 -5.07 1.88 -5.67
N TYR A 156 -4.36 1.55 -6.74
CA TYR A 156 -3.20 2.28 -7.24
C TYR A 156 -3.54 3.34 -8.30
N GLY A 157 -4.82 3.60 -8.55
CA GLY A 157 -5.27 4.60 -9.52
C GLY A 157 -5.08 4.19 -10.98
N ILE A 158 -5.09 2.89 -11.26
CA ILE A 158 -4.94 2.31 -12.60
C ILE A 158 -6.30 1.81 -13.07
N ALA A 159 -6.75 2.29 -14.22
CA ALA A 159 -8.05 1.94 -14.78
C ALA A 159 -8.06 0.54 -15.41
N GLU A 160 -6.98 0.20 -16.13
CA GLU A 160 -6.83 -1.07 -16.84
C GLU A 160 -5.35 -1.42 -16.97
N GLU A 161 -5.05 -2.72 -16.93
CA GLU A 161 -3.79 -3.26 -17.39
C GLU A 161 -3.83 -3.58 -18.89
N ARG A 162 -2.67 -3.55 -19.54
CA ARG A 162 -2.56 -3.90 -20.97
C ARG A 162 -1.68 -5.11 -21.17
N GLY A 163 -2.06 -5.98 -22.10
CA GLY A 163 -1.17 -7.02 -22.61
C GLY A 163 0.06 -6.36 -23.22
N ALA A 164 1.25 -6.86 -22.87
CA ALA A 164 2.51 -6.25 -23.29
C ALA A 164 3.56 -7.31 -23.58
N ASP A 165 4.32 -7.09 -24.65
CA ASP A 165 5.63 -7.73 -24.79
C ASP A 165 6.67 -7.02 -23.91
N ARG A 166 7.88 -7.59 -23.89
CA ARG A 166 9.00 -7.07 -23.10
C ARG A 166 9.39 -5.63 -23.47
N GLU A 167 9.44 -5.27 -24.74
CA GLU A 167 9.91 -3.93 -25.14
C GLU A 167 8.91 -2.86 -24.72
N TRP A 168 7.63 -3.12 -24.98
CA TRP A 168 6.54 -2.26 -24.57
C TRP A 168 6.45 -2.12 -23.05
N GLY A 169 6.59 -3.21 -22.30
CA GLY A 169 6.59 -3.21 -20.84
C GLY A 169 7.68 -2.33 -20.24
N LEU A 170 8.91 -2.40 -20.77
CA LEU A 170 10.01 -1.54 -20.33
C LEU A 170 9.77 -0.06 -20.61
N ARG A 171 9.18 0.26 -21.77
CA ARG A 171 8.85 1.64 -22.14
C ARG A 171 7.79 2.23 -21.21
N ILE A 172 6.68 1.51 -20.99
CA ILE A 172 5.60 1.95 -20.08
C ILE A 172 6.10 2.08 -18.63
N ALA A 173 6.91 1.14 -18.16
CA ALA A 173 7.54 1.24 -16.84
C ALA A 173 8.42 2.50 -16.74
N GLY A 174 9.20 2.80 -17.78
CA GLY A 174 10.01 4.01 -17.84
C GLY A 174 9.19 5.29 -17.76
N GLU A 175 8.13 5.39 -18.57
CA GLU A 175 7.20 6.52 -18.56
C GLU A 175 6.50 6.67 -17.20
N SER A 176 6.10 5.57 -16.56
CA SER A 176 5.50 5.57 -15.21
C SER A 176 6.46 6.17 -14.17
N PHE A 177 7.71 5.69 -14.12
CA PHE A 177 8.70 6.18 -13.17
C PHE A 177 9.17 7.61 -13.46
N GLU A 178 9.17 8.04 -14.72
CA GLU A 178 9.53 9.41 -15.11
C GLU A 178 8.43 10.43 -14.80
N THR A 179 7.16 10.06 -15.00
CA THR A 179 6.02 10.98 -14.86
C THR A 179 5.31 10.88 -13.51
N GLY A 180 5.60 9.84 -12.71
CA GLY A 180 4.85 9.52 -11.50
C GLY A 180 3.44 8.99 -11.77
N ARG A 181 3.07 8.77 -13.04
CA ARG A 181 1.75 8.24 -13.42
C ARG A 181 1.74 6.72 -13.27
N PRO A 182 0.77 6.15 -12.54
CA PRO A 182 0.74 4.72 -12.31
C PRO A 182 0.38 3.99 -13.60
N ALA A 183 0.97 2.80 -13.81
CA ALA A 183 0.69 1.97 -14.98
C ALA A 183 0.75 0.49 -14.61
N ALA A 184 0.03 -0.33 -15.36
CA ALA A 184 0.05 -1.78 -15.20
C ALA A 184 0.18 -2.48 -16.55
N ILE A 185 0.85 -3.62 -16.54
CA ILE A 185 0.81 -4.56 -17.64
C ILE A 185 0.44 -5.95 -17.13
N ARG A 186 -0.08 -6.77 -18.03
CA ARG A 186 -0.31 -8.19 -17.80
C ARG A 186 0.43 -9.02 -18.84
N ALA A 187 1.10 -10.06 -18.37
CA ALA A 187 1.85 -10.97 -19.22
C ALA A 187 2.02 -12.35 -18.55
N ASP A 188 2.54 -13.31 -19.31
CA ASP A 188 2.93 -14.61 -18.79
C ASP A 188 4.11 -14.51 -17.79
N LEU A 189 4.42 -15.63 -17.14
CA LEU A 189 5.49 -15.69 -16.14
C LEU A 189 6.86 -15.31 -16.71
N GLU A 190 7.17 -15.72 -17.94
CA GLU A 190 8.48 -15.51 -18.56
C GLU A 190 8.70 -14.01 -18.78
N ILE A 191 7.74 -13.33 -19.41
CA ILE A 191 7.78 -11.89 -19.64
C ILE A 191 7.81 -11.12 -18.31
N VAL A 192 7.01 -11.52 -17.32
CA VAL A 192 7.02 -10.87 -15.99
C VAL A 192 8.41 -10.96 -15.35
N GLN A 193 9.05 -12.14 -15.38
CA GLN A 193 10.38 -12.34 -14.80
C GLN A 193 11.47 -11.57 -15.55
N GLU A 194 11.44 -11.58 -16.89
CA GLU A 194 12.39 -10.83 -17.70
C GLU A 194 12.30 -9.32 -17.48
N LEU A 195 11.07 -8.79 -17.48
CA LEU A 195 10.80 -7.38 -17.23
C LEU A 195 11.24 -6.97 -15.84
N PHE A 196 10.86 -7.76 -14.83
CA PHE A 196 11.24 -7.48 -13.46
C PHE A 196 12.76 -7.45 -13.28
N GLY A 197 13.47 -8.46 -13.79
CA GLY A 197 14.92 -8.53 -13.74
C GLY A 197 15.60 -7.36 -14.45
N GLU A 198 15.11 -6.99 -15.63
CA GLU A 198 15.66 -5.86 -16.40
C GLU A 198 15.40 -4.51 -15.71
N LEU A 199 14.22 -4.30 -15.12
CA LEU A 199 13.91 -3.08 -14.37
C LEU A 199 14.80 -2.94 -13.14
N CYS A 200 15.01 -4.01 -12.38
CA CYS A 200 15.93 -4.01 -11.24
C CYS A 200 17.38 -3.71 -11.67
N ARG A 201 17.84 -4.26 -12.82
CA ARG A 201 19.16 -3.97 -13.38
C ARG A 201 19.31 -2.51 -13.81
N ARG A 202 18.32 -1.94 -14.49
CA ARG A 202 18.37 -0.56 -15.02
C ARG A 202 18.22 0.50 -13.92
N ARG A 203 17.47 0.22 -12.87
CA ARG A 203 17.05 1.21 -11.86
C ARG A 203 17.50 0.86 -10.45
N LEU A 204 18.74 0.42 -10.26
CA LEU A 204 19.42 0.21 -8.97
C LEU A 204 18.45 -0.11 -7.81
N GLY A 205 17.68 -1.18 -7.98
CA GLY A 205 16.57 -1.54 -7.09
C GLY A 205 16.91 -2.71 -6.18
N PRO A 206 16.18 -2.91 -5.08
CA PRO A 206 16.27 -4.16 -4.35
C PRO A 206 15.84 -5.30 -5.28
N VAL A 207 16.70 -6.30 -5.44
CA VAL A 207 16.34 -7.57 -6.07
C VAL A 207 15.76 -8.47 -4.97
N PRO A 208 14.45 -8.73 -4.94
CA PRO A 208 13.87 -9.63 -3.96
C PRO A 208 14.45 -11.03 -4.13
N VAL A 209 14.62 -11.72 -3.00
CA VAL A 209 15.17 -13.09 -2.94
C VAL A 209 14.29 -14.09 -3.71
N GLU A 210 12.99 -13.80 -3.83
CA GLU A 210 12.03 -14.59 -4.60
C GLU A 210 11.22 -13.68 -5.53
N ALA A 211 11.51 -13.74 -6.83
CA ALA A 211 10.83 -12.95 -7.86
C ALA A 211 9.69 -13.71 -8.56
N THR A 212 9.48 -14.99 -8.21
CA THR A 212 8.43 -15.80 -8.84
C THR A 212 7.07 -15.42 -8.31
N VAL A 213 6.24 -14.85 -9.18
CA VAL A 213 4.85 -14.51 -8.88
C VAL A 213 3.99 -15.74 -9.21
N PRO A 214 3.18 -16.30 -8.28
CA PRO A 214 2.27 -17.40 -8.63
C PRO A 214 1.15 -16.93 -9.56
N ASP A 215 0.41 -17.86 -10.18
CA ASP A 215 -0.69 -17.53 -11.10
C ASP A 215 -1.67 -16.52 -10.49
N GLY A 216 -1.97 -15.47 -11.25
CA GLY A 216 -2.83 -14.36 -10.81
C GLY A 216 -2.20 -13.39 -9.79
N GLY A 217 -1.01 -13.68 -9.27
CA GLY A 217 -0.27 -12.74 -8.42
C GLY A 217 0.26 -11.54 -9.20
N LEU A 218 0.80 -10.56 -8.47
CA LEU A 218 1.39 -9.37 -9.07
C LEU A 218 2.56 -8.81 -8.25
N LEU A 219 3.43 -8.07 -8.93
CA LEU A 219 4.44 -7.22 -8.31
C LEU A 219 4.02 -5.76 -8.43
N VAL A 220 4.18 -5.01 -7.35
CA VAL A 220 4.02 -3.55 -7.34
C VAL A 220 5.39 -2.95 -7.15
N LEU A 221 5.83 -2.14 -8.10
CA LEU A 221 7.11 -1.47 -8.06
C LEU A 221 6.89 0.02 -7.83
N HIS A 222 7.40 0.54 -6.72
CA HIS A 222 7.43 1.97 -6.44
C HIS A 222 8.83 2.50 -6.71
N GLY A 223 8.94 3.54 -7.53
CA GLY A 223 10.23 4.03 -7.96
C GLY A 223 10.22 5.46 -8.46
N THR A 224 11.41 6.03 -8.55
CA THR A 224 11.68 7.26 -9.29
C THR A 224 12.31 6.91 -10.64
N ARG A 225 12.59 7.92 -11.46
CA ARG A 225 13.30 7.77 -12.73
C ARG A 225 14.53 6.85 -12.63
N ASP A 226 15.33 7.03 -11.59
CA ASP A 226 16.67 6.43 -11.46
C ASP A 226 16.69 5.18 -10.58
N ARG A 227 15.71 5.01 -9.69
CA ARG A 227 15.71 3.89 -8.73
C ARG A 227 14.34 3.30 -8.43
N ILE A 228 14.30 1.99 -8.26
CA ILE A 228 13.17 1.30 -7.59
C ILE A 228 13.43 1.36 -6.08
N VAL A 229 12.46 1.92 -5.34
CA VAL A 229 12.54 2.13 -3.89
C VAL A 229 11.91 0.97 -3.14
N VAL A 230 10.76 0.48 -3.61
CA VAL A 230 10.01 -0.61 -2.97
C VAL A 230 9.51 -1.58 -4.05
N VAL A 231 9.62 -2.87 -3.76
CA VAL A 231 8.94 -3.92 -4.51
C VAL A 231 8.04 -4.67 -3.55
N GLU A 232 6.77 -4.82 -3.92
CA GLU A 232 5.79 -5.61 -3.21
C GLU A 232 5.37 -6.80 -4.05
N ARG A 233 5.02 -7.88 -3.38
CA ARG A 233 4.47 -9.08 -3.99
C ARG A 233 3.11 -9.34 -3.36
N HIS A 234 2.07 -9.30 -4.17
CA HIS A 234 0.72 -9.66 -3.75
C HIS A 234 0.37 -11.00 -4.39
N LEU A 235 -0.13 -11.91 -3.55
CA LEU A 235 -0.62 -13.22 -3.98
C LEU A 235 -2.13 -13.10 -4.17
N ALA A 236 -2.65 -13.70 -5.25
CA ALA A 236 -4.08 -13.78 -5.53
C ALA A 236 -4.84 -14.64 -4.50
#